data_AF-A0A5C5XLA1-F1
#
_entry.id   AF-A0A5C5XLA1-F1
#
_cell.length_a   1.000
_cell.length_b   1.000
_cell.length_c   1.000
_cell.angle_alpha   90.00
_cell.angle_beta   90.00
_cell.angle_gamma   90.00
#
_symmetry.space_group_name_H-M   'P 1'
#
loop_
_entity.id
_entity.type
_entity.pdbx_description
1 polymer ?
#
loop_
_entity_poly.entity_id
_entity_poly.type
_entity_poly.pdbx_seq_one_letter_code
_entity_poly.pdbx_strand_id
1 'polypeptide(L)'
;MSDFPKKGEEFPRLYDPKQIRNDDHFVSHPKPLLRPLFLEQLFSCCKVAIGWIFCFVLAFFLALCVSAFVSGSVAAAEPPQTGMVVPCRIVDVYDGDTITIELTIPFKVRLMDCWAPEIRGVDDETKQRGFAARDHLREITAGRAARLEIRPPKRIDSAGDLFSFERIVGRVWLDGDEEDLSRRMVRAGHATKERTDE
;
A
#
# COMPACT_ATOMS: atom_id res chain seq x y z
N MET A 1 -37.67 -30.28 12.54
CA MET A 1 -37.07 -29.20 13.36
C MET A 1 -36.48 -28.19 12.41
N SER A 2 -36.82 -26.92 12.40
CA SER A 2 -37.76 -26.08 13.15
C SER A 2 -37.50 -24.69 12.55
N ASP A 3 -38.53 -23.97 12.13
CA ASP A 3 -39.08 -22.83 12.86
C ASP A 3 -38.02 -21.81 13.30
N PHE A 4 -38.16 -20.51 13.18
CA PHE A 4 -39.09 -19.56 12.57
C PHE A 4 -38.27 -18.24 12.71
N PRO A 5 -38.54 -17.22 11.87
CA PRO A 5 -37.95 -15.89 12.01
C PRO A 5 -38.22 -15.26 13.40
N LYS A 6 -37.19 -14.62 13.97
CA LYS A 6 -37.33 -13.79 15.17
C LYS A 6 -37.98 -12.45 14.82
N LYS A 7 -39.28 -12.40 15.10
CA LYS A 7 -40.08 -11.36 15.78
C LYS A 7 -39.62 -9.88 15.65
N GLY A 8 -40.44 -9.12 14.90
CA GLY A 8 -40.51 -7.65 14.87
C GLY A 8 -39.83 -7.04 13.63
N GLU A 9 -40.47 -6.29 12.75
CA GLU A 9 -41.78 -5.65 12.71
C GLU A 9 -42.18 -5.39 11.24
N GLU A 10 -43.49 -5.47 10.98
CA GLU A 10 -44.31 -4.81 9.95
C GLU A 10 -43.93 -4.83 8.45
N PHE A 11 -44.60 -5.72 7.70
CA PHE A 11 -45.15 -5.39 6.36
C PHE A 11 -46.60 -4.96 6.56
N PRO A 12 -47.12 -3.89 5.91
CA PRO A 12 -47.77 -4.04 4.59
C PRO A 12 -47.81 -2.71 3.77
N ARG A 13 -48.33 -2.50 2.56
CA ARG A 13 -49.41 -3.11 1.77
C ARG A 13 -49.13 -2.97 0.26
N LEU A 14 -49.52 -4.03 -0.45
CA LEU A 14 -49.91 -4.03 -1.84
C LEU A 14 -50.97 -2.95 -2.15
N TYR A 15 -50.82 -2.34 -3.33
CA TYR A 15 -51.89 -2.08 -4.31
C TYR A 15 -53.15 -1.33 -3.83
N ASP A 16 -53.41 -0.14 -4.39
CA ASP A 16 -54.77 0.43 -4.42
C ASP A 16 -55.33 0.48 -5.86
N PRO A 17 -56.13 -0.52 -6.26
CA PRO A 17 -56.89 -0.57 -7.49
C PRO A 17 -58.29 0.01 -7.29
N LYS A 18 -58.41 1.32 -7.41
CA LYS A 18 -59.69 2.00 -7.62
C LYS A 18 -59.41 3.16 -8.56
N GLN A 19 -59.52 3.02 -9.88
CA GLN A 19 -60.63 2.47 -10.66
C GLN A 19 -61.98 2.99 -10.19
N ILE A 20 -62.80 3.38 -11.18
CA ILE A 20 -64.23 3.72 -11.17
C ILE A 20 -64.47 5.23 -11.37
N ARG A 21 -64.67 5.66 -12.63
CA ARG A 21 -65.98 5.72 -13.32
C ARG A 21 -65.73 6.08 -14.79
N ASN A 22 -66.16 5.27 -15.76
CA ASN A 22 -67.54 5.11 -16.23
C ASN A 22 -68.14 6.48 -16.64
N ASP A 23 -68.24 6.74 -17.94
CA ASP A 23 -69.50 6.53 -18.65
C ASP A 23 -69.44 7.07 -20.10
N ASP A 24 -69.98 6.22 -20.98
CA ASP A 24 -70.73 6.55 -22.19
C ASP A 24 -70.03 7.07 -23.45
N HIS A 25 -69.71 6.07 -24.28
CA HIS A 25 -69.75 6.20 -25.72
C HIS A 25 -71.19 6.41 -26.25
N PHE A 26 -71.26 7.25 -27.29
CA PHE A 26 -72.09 7.10 -28.50
C PHE A 26 -73.35 7.99 -28.66
N VAL A 27 -73.32 8.74 -29.78
CA VAL A 27 -74.41 9.20 -30.68
C VAL A 27 -74.87 10.66 -30.58
N SER A 28 -74.34 11.53 -31.46
CA SER A 28 -75.03 12.05 -32.67
C SER A 28 -74.33 13.31 -33.25
N HIS A 29 -74.41 13.43 -34.57
CA HIS A 29 -73.58 14.24 -35.49
C HIS A 29 -73.61 15.78 -35.33
N PRO A 30 -72.54 16.49 -35.72
CA PRO A 30 -72.63 17.92 -36.07
C PRO A 30 -73.05 18.10 -37.53
N LYS A 31 -74.03 18.98 -37.79
CA LYS A 31 -74.19 19.65 -39.10
C LYS A 31 -73.44 21.00 -39.07
N PRO A 32 -72.87 21.43 -40.20
CA PRO A 32 -71.67 22.25 -40.23
C PRO A 32 -71.99 23.74 -40.27
N LEU A 33 -71.32 24.55 -39.47
CA LEU A 33 -71.32 26.01 -39.66
C LEU A 33 -69.92 26.60 -39.37
N LEU A 34 -69.18 26.78 -40.47
CA LEU A 34 -68.29 27.91 -40.78
C LEU A 34 -67.63 28.61 -39.60
N ARG A 35 -66.33 28.33 -39.39
CA ARG A 35 -65.44 29.13 -38.55
C ARG A 35 -64.03 29.28 -39.17
N PRO A 36 -63.32 30.37 -38.83
CA PRO A 36 -62.52 31.14 -39.78
C PRO A 36 -61.10 30.61 -39.94
N LEU A 37 -60.66 30.47 -41.19
CA LEU A 37 -59.34 30.03 -41.63
C LEU A 37 -58.18 31.00 -41.28
N PHE A 38 -58.41 32.06 -40.50
CA PHE A 38 -57.43 33.14 -40.29
C PHE A 38 -56.76 33.20 -38.90
N LEU A 39 -57.19 32.41 -37.91
CA LEU A 39 -56.49 32.35 -36.61
C LEU A 39 -55.53 31.16 -36.47
N GLU A 40 -55.70 30.07 -37.22
CA GLU A 40 -54.84 28.87 -37.13
C GLU A 40 -53.41 29.11 -37.66
N GLN A 41 -53.21 30.04 -38.59
CA GLN A 41 -51.88 30.30 -39.16
C GLN A 41 -50.96 31.11 -38.22
N LEU A 42 -51.51 31.99 -37.36
CA LEU A 42 -50.71 32.75 -36.39
C LEU A 42 -50.24 31.88 -35.21
N PHE A 43 -51.03 30.89 -34.79
CA PHE A 43 -50.61 29.94 -33.75
C PHE A 43 -49.56 28.94 -34.23
N SER A 44 -49.51 28.63 -35.53
CA SER A 44 -48.52 27.70 -36.09
C SER A 44 -47.10 28.27 -36.07
N CYS A 45 -46.91 29.52 -36.53
CA CYS A 45 -45.58 30.15 -36.52
C CYS A 45 -45.04 30.40 -35.09
N CYS A 46 -45.92 30.70 -34.14
CA CYS A 46 -45.52 30.94 -32.75
C CYS A 46 -45.08 29.65 -32.03
N LYS A 47 -45.76 28.52 -32.29
CA LYS A 47 -45.37 27.20 -31.75
C LYS A 47 -44.01 26.72 -32.26
N VAL A 48 -43.70 26.99 -33.54
CA VAL A 48 -42.40 26.66 -34.13
C VAL A 48 -41.31 27.51 -33.47
N ALA A 49 -41.48 28.83 -33.38
CA ALA A 49 -40.49 29.72 -32.76
C ALA A 49 -40.22 29.39 -31.28
N ILE A 50 -41.26 29.10 -30.49
CA ILE A 50 -41.13 28.70 -29.08
C ILE A 50 -40.42 27.34 -28.97
N GLY A 51 -40.69 26.40 -29.88
CA GLY A 51 -40.00 25.11 -29.94
C GLY A 51 -38.50 25.26 -30.20
N TRP A 52 -38.10 26.14 -31.12
CA TRP A 52 -36.68 26.42 -31.38
C TRP A 52 -36.00 27.06 -30.17
N ILE A 53 -36.63 28.05 -29.53
CA ILE A 53 -36.07 28.70 -28.33
C ILE A 53 -35.90 27.67 -27.20
N PHE A 54 -36.89 26.81 -26.96
CA PHE A 54 -36.79 25.77 -25.94
C PHE A 54 -35.68 24.76 -26.26
N CYS A 55 -35.52 24.38 -27.54
CA CYS A 55 -34.46 23.48 -27.97
C CYS A 55 -33.06 24.10 -27.80
N PHE A 56 -32.90 25.40 -28.12
CA PHE A 56 -31.65 26.13 -27.92
C PHE A 56 -31.31 26.32 -26.43
N VAL A 57 -32.29 26.66 -25.60
CA VAL A 57 -32.10 26.79 -24.14
C VAL A 57 -31.76 25.44 -23.52
N LEU A 58 -32.46 24.37 -23.92
CA LEU A 58 -32.18 23.02 -23.44
C LEU A 58 -30.79 22.55 -23.86
N ALA A 59 -30.39 22.77 -25.11
CA ALA A 59 -29.06 22.44 -25.60
C ALA A 59 -27.95 23.24 -24.90
N PHE A 60 -28.20 24.53 -24.61
CA PHE A 60 -27.28 25.37 -23.85
C PHE A 60 -27.12 24.91 -22.40
N PHE A 61 -28.24 24.58 -21.73
CA PHE A 61 -28.20 23.99 -20.39
C PHE A 61 -27.52 22.62 -20.37
N LEU A 62 -27.76 21.77 -21.39
CA LEU A 62 -27.08 20.48 -21.51
C LEU A 62 -25.57 20.66 -21.69
N ALA A 63 -25.14 21.61 -22.52
CA ALA A 63 -23.74 21.93 -22.74
C ALA A 63 -23.06 22.47 -21.46
N LEU A 64 -23.77 23.30 -20.69
CA LEU A 64 -23.34 23.78 -19.37
C LEU A 64 -23.25 22.67 -18.33
N CYS A 65 -24.19 21.72 -18.32
CA CYS A 65 -24.13 20.57 -17.42
C CYS A 65 -22.98 19.62 -17.79
N VAL A 66 -22.72 19.41 -19.09
CA VAL A 66 -21.60 18.58 -19.55
C VAL A 66 -20.25 19.24 -19.22
N SER A 67 -20.11 20.55 -19.38
CA SER A 67 -18.88 21.24 -19.01
C SER A 67 -18.63 21.26 -17.50
N ALA A 68 -19.68 21.41 -16.68
CA ALA A 68 -19.57 21.32 -15.23
C ALA A 68 -19.24 19.90 -14.73
N PHE A 69 -19.68 18.85 -15.44
CA PHE A 69 -19.40 17.45 -15.06
C PHE A 69 -17.99 16.99 -15.45
N VAL A 70 -17.39 17.57 -16.50
CA VAL A 70 -16.05 17.21 -16.98
C VAL A 70 -14.92 17.85 -16.16
N SER A 71 -15.21 18.85 -15.32
CA SER A 71 -14.22 19.44 -14.37
C SER A 71 -14.03 18.62 -13.09
N GLY A 72 -14.30 17.32 -13.12
CA GLY A 72 -13.84 16.40 -12.09
C GLY A 72 -12.32 16.48 -11.98
N SER A 73 -11.85 17.21 -10.97
CA SER A 73 -10.45 17.29 -10.58
C SER A 73 -9.95 15.87 -10.33
N VAL A 74 -9.19 15.34 -11.29
CA VAL A 74 -8.34 14.18 -11.04
C VAL A 74 -7.26 14.71 -10.11
N ALA A 75 -7.46 14.53 -8.80
CA ALA A 75 -6.44 14.81 -7.81
C ALA A 75 -5.16 14.13 -8.29
N ALA A 76 -4.16 14.94 -8.65
CA ALA A 76 -2.88 14.44 -9.08
C ALA A 76 -2.37 13.54 -7.94
N ALA A 77 -2.21 12.25 -8.22
CA ALA A 77 -1.64 11.33 -7.25
C ALA A 77 -0.24 11.86 -6.91
N GLU A 78 -0.08 12.41 -5.71
CA GLU A 78 1.23 12.85 -5.27
C GLU A 78 2.17 11.64 -5.29
N PRO A 79 3.39 11.78 -5.83
CA PRO A 79 4.37 10.71 -5.78
C PRO A 79 4.56 10.31 -4.30
N PRO A 80 4.73 9.00 -4.01
CA PRO A 80 4.88 8.57 -2.62
C PRO A 80 6.02 9.34 -1.96
N GLN A 81 5.72 9.99 -0.83
CA GLN A 81 6.72 10.69 -0.03
C GLN A 81 7.78 9.67 0.41
N THR A 82 8.95 9.75 -0.22
CA THR A 82 10.04 8.81 0.03
C THR A 82 10.70 9.20 1.34
N GLY A 83 10.55 8.39 2.38
CA GLY A 83 11.09 8.67 3.70
C GLY A 83 11.30 7.40 4.52
N MET A 84 12.22 7.48 5.47
CA MET A 84 12.50 6.42 6.45
C MET A 84 12.18 6.97 7.84
N VAL A 85 11.25 6.33 8.54
CA VAL A 85 10.90 6.66 9.92
C VAL A 85 11.49 5.60 10.83
N VAL A 86 12.40 6.02 11.72
CA VAL A 86 13.09 5.13 12.66
C VAL A 86 12.95 5.65 14.09
N PRO A 87 12.82 4.76 15.09
CA PRO A 87 12.90 5.16 16.48
C PRO A 87 14.30 5.71 16.80
N CYS A 88 14.34 6.84 17.48
CA CYS A 88 15.58 7.46 17.96
C CYS A 88 15.39 8.05 19.36
N ARG A 89 16.50 8.36 20.02
CA ARG A 89 16.51 9.03 21.32
C ARG A 89 17.10 10.43 21.13
N ILE A 90 16.41 11.45 21.62
CA ILE A 90 16.98 12.81 21.68
C ILE A 90 18.02 12.81 22.80
N VAL A 91 19.25 13.22 22.48
CA VAL A 91 20.36 13.27 23.46
C VAL A 91 20.74 14.69 23.85
N ASP A 92 20.47 15.68 23.00
CA ASP A 92 20.74 17.08 23.30
C ASP A 92 19.83 17.99 22.45
N VAL A 93 19.61 19.23 22.93
CA VAL A 93 18.86 20.27 22.21
C VAL A 93 19.77 21.47 22.06
N TYR A 94 20.16 21.78 20.82
CA TYR A 94 21.03 22.92 20.54
C TYR A 94 20.24 24.24 20.55
N ASP A 95 19.09 24.28 19.87
CA ASP A 95 18.20 25.45 19.78
C ASP A 95 16.74 25.03 19.47
N GLY A 96 15.89 25.99 19.09
CA GLY A 96 14.45 25.78 18.89
C GLY A 96 14.08 24.89 17.70
N ASP A 97 15.02 24.65 16.79
CA ASP A 97 14.85 23.87 15.56
C ASP A 97 15.90 22.77 15.37
N THR A 98 16.94 22.71 16.22
CA THR A 98 18.05 21.76 16.12
C THR A 98 18.18 20.89 17.37
N ILE A 99 18.17 19.57 17.16
CA ILE A 99 18.38 18.56 18.20
C ILE A 99 19.45 17.55 17.76
N THR A 100 20.16 16.99 18.73
CA THR A 100 21.00 15.80 18.51
C THR A 100 20.22 14.55 18.83
N ILE A 101 20.26 13.56 17.94
CA ILE A 101 19.64 12.26 18.16
C ILE A 101 20.66 11.14 18.17
N GLU A 102 20.40 10.12 18.97
CA GLU A 102 21.07 8.84 18.94
C GLU A 102 20.16 7.80 18.29
N LEU A 103 20.73 7.03 17.37
CA LEU A 103 20.05 6.01 16.59
C LEU A 103 20.77 4.67 16.77
N THR A 104 20.04 3.64 17.21
CA THR A 104 20.56 2.28 17.37
C THR A 104 19.87 1.35 16.39
N ILE A 105 20.59 0.90 15.35
CA ILE A 105 20.09 -0.07 14.37
C ILE A 105 20.85 -1.38 14.55
N PRO A 106 20.19 -2.46 15.01
CA PRO A 106 20.84 -3.75 15.15
C PRO A 106 21.08 -4.36 13.76
N PHE A 107 22.32 -4.80 13.50
CA PHE A 107 22.67 -5.53 12.30
C PHE A 107 23.09 -6.95 12.63
N LYS A 108 22.68 -7.91 11.79
CA LYS A 108 23.26 -9.24 11.79
C LYS A 108 24.51 -9.22 10.91
N VAL A 109 25.64 -9.65 11.45
CA VAL A 109 26.91 -9.71 10.72
C VAL A 109 27.29 -11.17 10.47
N ARG A 110 27.61 -11.50 9.22
CA ARG A 110 28.30 -12.74 8.86
C ARG A 110 29.80 -12.46 8.84
N LEU A 111 30.53 -13.18 9.69
CA LEU A 111 31.99 -13.12 9.75
C LEU A 111 32.58 -13.56 8.40
N MET A 112 33.33 -12.65 7.78
CA MET A 112 34.01 -12.89 6.51
C MET A 112 35.09 -13.95 6.68
N ASP A 113 35.25 -14.83 5.70
CA ASP A 113 36.21 -15.95 5.72
C ASP A 113 36.05 -16.92 6.90
N CYS A 114 34.85 -17.04 7.46
CA CYS A 114 34.56 -17.89 8.61
C CYS A 114 33.36 -18.80 8.31
N TRP A 115 33.62 -20.09 8.14
CA TRP A 115 32.60 -21.13 7.97
C TRP A 115 32.60 -22.03 9.20
N ALA A 116 31.71 -21.72 10.15
CA ALA A 116 31.47 -22.57 11.30
C ALA A 116 30.45 -23.67 10.97
N PRO A 117 30.52 -24.84 11.61
CA PRO A 117 29.52 -25.90 11.46
C PRO A 117 28.11 -25.41 11.80
N GLU A 118 27.12 -25.86 11.02
CA GLU A 118 25.74 -25.41 11.17
C GLU A 118 25.10 -26.07 12.41
N ILE A 119 24.46 -25.25 13.25
CA ILE A 119 23.79 -25.73 14.46
C ILE A 119 22.58 -26.62 14.13
N ARG A 120 22.00 -26.40 12.94
CA ARG A 120 20.91 -27.22 12.38
C ARG A 120 21.41 -28.27 11.40
N GLY A 121 22.67 -28.70 11.52
CA GLY A 121 23.25 -29.79 10.73
C GLY A 121 22.45 -31.10 10.82
N VAL A 122 22.67 -32.00 9.86
CA VAL A 122 21.89 -33.25 9.76
C VAL A 122 22.35 -34.25 10.83
N ASP A 123 23.66 -34.41 11.00
CA ASP A 123 24.30 -35.30 11.96
C ASP A 123 24.55 -34.63 13.32
N ASP A 124 24.57 -35.44 14.38
CA ASP A 124 24.70 -34.94 15.75
C ASP A 124 26.11 -34.42 16.06
N GLU A 125 27.14 -34.91 15.37
CA GLU A 125 28.51 -34.42 15.51
C GLU A 125 28.64 -32.97 15.01
N THR A 126 28.12 -32.66 13.82
CA THR A 126 28.08 -31.33 13.24
C THR A 126 27.32 -30.35 14.13
N LYS A 127 26.18 -30.77 14.71
CA LYS A 127 25.44 -29.95 15.67
C LYS A 127 26.26 -29.65 16.91
N GLN A 128 26.93 -30.65 17.49
CA GLN A 128 27.79 -30.47 18.66
C GLN A 128 28.94 -29.50 18.36
N ARG A 129 29.61 -29.64 17.21
CA ARG A 129 30.65 -28.71 16.77
C ARG A 129 30.10 -27.30 16.54
N GLY A 130 28.89 -27.18 16.00
CA GLY A 130 28.20 -25.90 15.81
C GLY A 130 27.86 -25.21 17.14
N PHE A 131 27.40 -25.97 18.14
CA PHE A 131 27.18 -25.45 19.49
C PHE A 131 28.49 -25.02 20.16
N ALA A 132 29.55 -25.83 20.04
CA ALA A 132 30.87 -25.47 20.58
C ALA A 132 31.40 -24.18 19.94
N ALA A 133 31.27 -24.03 18.62
CA ALA A 133 31.66 -22.80 17.91
C ALA A 133 30.86 -21.58 18.39
N ARG A 134 29.53 -21.72 18.54
CA ARG A 134 28.67 -20.65 19.07
C ARG A 134 29.07 -20.23 20.48
N ASP A 135 29.28 -21.21 21.36
CA ASP A 135 29.52 -20.95 22.77
C ASP A 135 30.92 -20.35 22.98
N HIS A 136 31.92 -20.81 22.21
CA HIS A 136 33.22 -20.15 22.15
C HIS A 136 33.11 -18.70 21.67
N LEU A 137 32.37 -18.44 20.58
CA LEU A 137 32.19 -17.08 20.07
C LEU A 137 31.51 -16.17 21.11
N ARG A 138 30.53 -16.69 21.86
CA ARG A 138 29.89 -15.96 22.96
C ARG A 138 30.89 -15.64 24.07
N GLU A 139 31.68 -16.61 24.48
CA GLU A 139 32.67 -16.44 25.55
C GLU A 139 33.69 -15.35 25.20
N ILE A 140 34.26 -15.39 23.99
CA ILE A 140 35.31 -14.44 23.59
C ILE A 140 34.80 -13.02 23.31
N THR A 141 33.49 -12.84 23.12
CA THR A 141 32.86 -11.54 22.81
C THR A 141 32.11 -10.92 23.98
N ALA A 142 31.80 -11.69 25.04
CA ALA A 142 30.99 -11.24 26.16
C ALA A 142 31.54 -9.94 26.80
N GLY A 143 30.71 -8.89 26.80
CA GLY A 143 31.04 -7.60 27.43
C GLY A 143 32.11 -6.77 26.73
N ARG A 144 32.53 -7.15 25.52
CA ARG A 144 33.60 -6.46 24.79
C ARG A 144 33.05 -5.51 23.72
N ALA A 145 33.69 -4.35 23.59
CA ALA A 145 33.48 -3.44 22.49
C ALA A 145 34.16 -3.98 21.21
N ALA A 146 33.57 -3.65 20.06
CA ALA A 146 34.02 -4.15 18.77
C ALA A 146 33.84 -3.12 17.66
N ARG A 147 34.68 -3.23 16.63
CA ARG A 147 34.62 -2.45 15.39
C ARG A 147 34.30 -3.36 14.23
N LEU A 148 33.30 -2.98 13.43
CA LEU A 148 32.92 -3.69 12.21
C LEU A 148 33.61 -3.04 11.00
N GLU A 149 34.42 -3.82 10.30
CA GLU A 149 35.00 -3.47 9.01
C GLU A 149 34.18 -4.12 7.89
N ILE A 150 33.43 -3.30 7.15
CA ILE A 150 32.71 -3.73 5.95
C ILE A 150 33.64 -3.47 4.76
N ARG A 151 34.14 -4.53 4.13
CA ARG A 151 34.89 -4.39 2.88
C ARG A 151 33.93 -4.54 1.71
N PRO A 152 33.57 -3.45 1.01
CA PRO A 152 32.77 -3.58 -0.19
C PRO A 152 33.52 -4.41 -1.24
N PRO A 153 32.82 -5.21 -2.06
CA PRO A 153 33.43 -5.81 -3.24
C PRO A 153 34.00 -4.71 -4.15
N LYS A 154 35.04 -5.05 -4.95
CA LYS A 154 35.72 -4.11 -5.87
C LYS A 154 34.77 -3.36 -6.81
N ARG A 155 33.58 -3.92 -7.03
CA ARG A 155 32.47 -3.33 -7.74
C ARG A 155 31.19 -3.64 -6.97
N ILE A 156 30.46 -2.59 -6.61
CA ILE A 156 29.11 -2.68 -6.04
C ILE A 156 28.17 -2.31 -7.19
N ASP A 157 27.50 -3.29 -7.75
CA ASP A 157 26.48 -3.08 -8.79
C ASP A 157 25.09 -2.89 -8.15
N SER A 158 24.90 -3.36 -6.93
CA SER A 158 23.68 -3.17 -6.15
C SER A 158 23.94 -3.03 -4.65
N ALA A 159 23.06 -2.34 -3.92
CA ALA A 159 23.12 -2.31 -2.45
C ALA A 159 23.01 -3.72 -1.83
N GLY A 160 22.38 -4.67 -2.55
CA GLY A 160 22.32 -6.08 -2.17
C GLY A 160 23.70 -6.74 -2.10
N ASP A 161 24.69 -6.24 -2.83
CA ASP A 161 26.04 -6.85 -2.86
C ASP A 161 26.77 -6.70 -1.52
N LEU A 162 26.32 -5.78 -0.66
CA LEU A 162 26.82 -5.60 0.71
C LEU A 162 26.17 -6.58 1.71
N PHE A 163 25.07 -7.23 1.33
CA PHE A 163 24.28 -8.11 2.19
C PHE A 163 24.25 -9.54 1.65
N SER A 164 24.71 -10.50 2.45
CA SER A 164 24.52 -11.93 2.18
C SER A 164 23.40 -12.47 3.04
N PHE A 165 22.24 -12.75 2.42
CA PHE A 165 21.05 -13.30 3.11
C PHE A 165 20.67 -12.48 4.35
N GLU A 166 20.36 -11.19 4.16
CA GLU A 166 19.98 -10.22 5.22
C GLU A 166 21.09 -9.92 6.26
N ARG A 167 22.32 -10.38 6.02
CA ARG A 167 23.46 -10.16 6.92
C ARG A 167 24.52 -9.34 6.22
N ILE A 168 25.08 -8.38 6.93
CA ILE A 168 26.27 -7.67 6.45
C ILE A 168 27.45 -8.63 6.50
N VAL A 169 28.21 -8.77 5.42
CA VAL A 169 29.46 -9.54 5.43
C VAL A 169 30.61 -8.62 5.80
N GLY A 170 31.35 -8.97 6.85
CA GLY A 170 32.44 -8.10 7.33
C GLY A 170 33.40 -8.78 8.29
N ARG A 171 34.47 -8.07 8.62
CA ARG A 171 35.41 -8.45 9.68
C ARG A 171 35.06 -7.72 10.95
N VAL A 172 35.03 -8.43 12.07
CA VAL A 172 34.76 -7.83 13.37
C VAL A 172 36.04 -7.89 14.19
N TRP A 173 36.45 -6.75 14.72
CA TRP A 173 37.64 -6.57 15.52
C TRP A 173 37.21 -6.25 16.94
N LEU A 174 37.65 -7.05 17.92
CA LEU A 174 37.42 -6.70 19.32
C LEU A 174 38.46 -5.67 19.76
N ASP A 175 38.05 -4.70 20.57
CA ASP A 175 38.97 -3.67 21.02
C ASP A 175 40.06 -4.29 21.91
N GLY A 176 41.32 -3.93 21.60
CA GLY A 176 42.51 -4.50 22.22
C GLY A 176 43.06 -5.77 21.56
N ASP A 177 42.36 -6.36 20.58
CA ASP A 177 42.87 -7.51 19.85
C ASP A 177 43.67 -7.08 18.60
N GLU A 178 44.74 -7.81 18.29
CA GLU A 178 45.54 -7.63 17.07
C GLU A 178 44.95 -8.37 15.85
N GLU A 179 43.92 -9.20 16.06
CA GLU A 179 43.38 -10.10 15.05
C GLU A 179 41.85 -10.09 15.04
N ASP A 180 41.26 -10.25 13.84
CA ASP A 180 39.81 -10.29 13.66
C ASP A 180 39.16 -11.58 14.19
N LEU A 181 37.88 -11.48 14.55
CA LEU A 181 37.10 -12.59 15.12
C LEU A 181 37.04 -13.81 14.19
N SER A 182 37.01 -13.63 12.87
CA SER A 182 36.97 -14.75 11.92
C SER A 182 38.23 -15.60 12.05
N ARG A 183 39.41 -14.97 12.05
CA ARG A 183 40.67 -15.70 12.20
C ARG A 183 40.81 -16.35 13.57
N ARG A 184 40.31 -15.71 14.63
CA ARG A 184 40.28 -16.32 15.97
C ARG A 184 39.43 -17.59 15.98
N MET A 185 38.25 -17.56 15.37
CA MET A 185 37.37 -18.73 15.23
C MET A 185 38.02 -19.86 14.45
N VAL A 186 38.70 -19.53 13.34
CA VAL A 186 39.42 -20.52 12.54
C VAL A 186 40.61 -21.10 13.29
N ARG A 187 41.42 -20.25 13.95
CA ARG A 187 42.57 -20.68 14.75
C ARG A 187 42.18 -21.58 15.92
N ALA A 188 41.02 -21.33 16.53
CA ALA A 188 40.48 -22.16 17.60
C ALA A 188 39.87 -23.49 17.11
N GLY A 189 39.85 -23.75 15.79
CA GLY A 189 39.28 -24.96 15.21
C GLY A 189 37.75 -24.97 15.16
N HIS A 190 37.10 -23.84 15.44
CA HIS A 190 35.64 -23.69 15.44
C HIS A 190 35.06 -23.28 14.08
N ALA A 191 35.92 -22.96 13.11
CA ALA A 191 35.54 -22.63 11.75
C ALA A 191 36.65 -22.98 10.74
N THR A 192 36.29 -23.08 9.47
CA THR A 192 37.25 -23.14 8.35
C THR A 192 37.30 -21.81 7.61
N LYS A 193 38.41 -21.59 6.89
CA LYS A 193 38.63 -20.39 6.05
C LYS A 193 38.04 -20.52 4.64
N GLU A 194 37.54 -21.69 4.28
CA GLU A 194 36.87 -21.91 3.00
C GLU A 194 35.65 -22.79 3.28
N ARG A 195 34.61 -22.62 2.47
CA ARG A 195 33.45 -23.50 2.54
C ARG A 195 33.91 -24.88 2.07
N THR A 196 33.98 -25.83 2.98
CA THR A 196 34.13 -27.24 2.62
C THR A 196 32.76 -27.70 2.15
N ASP A 197 32.62 -27.92 0.85
CA ASP A 197 31.41 -28.52 0.27
C ASP A 197 31.44 -30.02 0.61
N GLU A 198 30.91 -30.40 1.77
CA GLU A 198 30.58 -31.79 2.12
C GLU A 198 29.11 -32.09 1.78
#